data_AF-A0A841DNU9-F1
#
_entry.id   AF-A0A841DNU9-F1
#
_cell.length_a   1.000
_cell.length_b   1.000
_cell.length_c   1.000
_cell.angle_alpha   90.00
_cell.angle_beta   90.00
_cell.angle_gamma   90.00
#
_symmetry.space_group_name_H-M   'P 1'
#
loop_
_entity.id
_entity.type
_entity.pdbx_description
1 polymer ?
#
loop_
_entity_poly.entity_id
_entity_poly.type
_entity_poly.pdbx_seq_one_letter_code
_entity_poly.pdbx_strand_id
1 'polypeptide(L)'
;MKGVAMARALIVVDVQNDFCEGGSLAVAGGADVAFRIGELLHQWHEADPDERQYAYVVATRDHHIDPGDHFSKEPDYVHSWPPHCVAGTDGVSFHPNLDPQPFDAIFDKGEYAAAYSGFEGKSHEGGHALADWLRGKGVTDVDVCGIATDYCVRATAFDAHQAGFGTTVLTHLTAGVAPASTEQTLVDLRNAGIMLL
;
A
#
# COMPACT_ATOMS: atom_id res chain seq x y z
N MET A 1 -8.82 35.31 -0.99
CA MET A 1 -8.78 34.03 -0.24
C MET A 1 -7.83 33.13 -1.01
N LYS A 2 -6.64 32.82 -0.48
CA LYS A 2 -5.79 31.79 -1.08
C LYS A 2 -6.57 30.48 -0.94
N GLY A 3 -6.86 29.81 -2.06
CA GLY A 3 -7.49 28.49 -2.00
C GLY A 3 -6.65 27.60 -1.09
N VAL A 4 -7.29 26.85 -0.19
CA VAL A 4 -6.59 25.84 0.59
C VAL A 4 -5.92 24.92 -0.43
N ALA A 5 -4.59 24.85 -0.43
CA ALA A 5 -3.89 23.87 -1.24
C ALA A 5 -4.36 22.50 -0.76
N MET A 6 -4.99 21.73 -1.65
CA MET A 6 -5.51 20.39 -1.34
C MET A 6 -4.30 19.51 -1.03
N ALA A 7 -4.13 19.11 0.23
CA ALA A 7 -2.99 18.31 0.63
C ALA A 7 -3.19 16.87 0.15
N ARG A 8 -2.27 16.40 -0.69
CA ARG A 8 -2.28 15.04 -1.23
C ARG A 8 -1.24 14.17 -0.55
N ALA A 9 -1.60 12.92 -0.26
CA ALA A 9 -0.65 11.91 0.22
C ALA A 9 -0.46 10.77 -0.79
N LEU A 10 0.73 10.18 -0.81
CA LEU A 10 0.97 8.89 -1.47
C LEU A 10 0.91 7.76 -0.43
N ILE A 11 0.16 6.70 -0.73
CA ILE A 11 0.08 5.48 0.07
C ILE A 11 0.78 4.36 -0.70
N VAL A 12 1.94 3.94 -0.21
CA VAL A 12 2.72 2.82 -0.75
C VAL A 12 2.31 1.53 -0.06
N VAL A 13 1.57 0.67 -0.77
CA VAL A 13 0.97 -0.54 -0.19
C VAL A 13 1.92 -1.73 -0.31
N ASP A 14 2.34 -2.26 0.84
CA ASP A 14 2.91 -3.60 1.02
C ASP A 14 4.04 -3.98 0.04
N VAL A 15 4.96 -3.05 -0.25
CA VAL A 15 6.14 -3.31 -1.11
C VAL A 15 7.22 -4.03 -0.31
N GLN A 16 6.93 -5.27 0.07
CA GLN A 16 7.74 -6.10 0.97
C GLN A 16 8.42 -7.26 0.22
N ASN A 17 9.47 -7.81 0.83
CA ASN A 17 10.24 -8.92 0.25
C ASN A 17 9.38 -10.12 -0.11
N ASP A 18 8.46 -10.52 0.77
CA ASP A 18 7.63 -11.71 0.53
C ASP A 18 6.67 -11.57 -0.67
N PHE A 19 6.33 -10.35 -1.05
CA PHE A 19 5.47 -10.07 -2.21
C PHE A 19 6.24 -9.82 -3.51
N CYS A 20 7.57 -9.84 -3.47
CA CYS A 20 8.44 -9.68 -4.64
C CYS A 20 9.08 -11.01 -5.04
N GLU A 21 9.73 -11.05 -6.21
CA GLU A 21 10.42 -12.24 -6.71
C GLU A 21 11.42 -12.83 -5.70
N GLY A 22 11.26 -14.12 -5.40
CA GLY A 22 12.05 -14.82 -4.37
C GLY A 22 11.39 -14.87 -3.00
N GLY A 23 10.35 -14.07 -2.77
CA GLY A 23 9.50 -14.11 -1.58
C GLY A 23 8.55 -15.31 -1.53
N SER A 24 7.98 -15.56 -0.35
CA SER A 24 7.06 -16.68 -0.11
C SER A 24 5.69 -16.54 -0.79
N LEU A 25 5.27 -15.32 -1.12
CA LEU A 25 4.02 -14.99 -1.80
C LEU A 25 4.27 -14.00 -2.95
N ALA A 26 5.29 -14.29 -3.75
CA ALA A 26 5.79 -13.41 -4.79
C ALA A 26 4.74 -13.05 -5.86
N VAL A 27 4.63 -11.77 -6.17
CA VAL A 27 3.87 -11.22 -7.29
C VAL A 27 4.84 -10.86 -8.42
N ALA A 28 4.60 -11.40 -9.62
CA ALA A 28 5.46 -11.12 -10.77
C ALA A 28 5.44 -9.62 -11.12
N GLY A 29 6.63 -9.04 -11.28
CA GLY A 29 6.84 -7.60 -11.47
C GLY A 29 6.95 -6.80 -10.18
N GLY A 30 6.86 -7.45 -9.00
CA GLY A 30 6.94 -6.78 -7.69
C GLY A 30 8.24 -6.01 -7.49
N ALA A 31 9.39 -6.62 -7.81
CA ALA A 31 10.69 -5.96 -7.67
C ALA A 31 10.86 -4.74 -8.61
N ASP A 32 10.25 -4.78 -9.79
CA ASP A 32 10.27 -3.69 -10.77
C ASP A 32 9.33 -2.54 -10.37
N VAL A 33 8.16 -2.85 -9.80
CA VAL A 33 7.29 -1.85 -9.16
C VAL A 33 7.98 -1.21 -7.96
N ALA A 34 8.66 -1.99 -7.13
CA ALA A 34 9.44 -1.48 -5.99
C ALA A 34 10.50 -0.47 -6.44
N PHE A 35 11.23 -0.77 -7.52
CA PHE A 35 12.23 0.13 -8.10
C PHE A 35 11.60 1.45 -8.59
N ARG A 36 10.51 1.37 -9.37
CA ARG A 36 9.84 2.57 -9.91
C ARG A 36 9.23 3.46 -8.83
N ILE A 37 8.68 2.86 -7.77
CA ILE A 37 8.23 3.61 -6.59
C ILE A 37 9.43 4.25 -5.90
N GLY A 38 10.55 3.53 -5.74
CA GLY A 38 11.79 4.08 -5.19
C GLY A 38 12.29 5.30 -5.96
N GLU A 39 12.26 5.28 -7.30
CA GLU A 39 12.62 6.44 -8.14
C GLU A 39 11.68 7.63 -7.90
N LEU A 40 10.37 7.39 -7.83
CA LEU A 40 9.37 8.43 -7.53
C LEU A 40 9.64 9.10 -6.17
N LEU A 41 9.93 8.30 -5.14
CA LEU A 41 10.18 8.78 -3.79
C LEU A 41 11.50 9.52 -3.68
N HIS A 42 12.55 9.05 -4.37
CA HIS A 42 13.81 9.76 -4.45
C HIS A 42 13.65 11.15 -5.08
N GLN A 43 12.96 11.24 -6.22
CA GLN A 43 12.67 12.52 -6.89
C GLN A 43 11.82 13.44 -6.00
N TRP A 44 10.80 12.90 -5.33
CA TRP A 44 9.97 13.65 -4.40
C TRP A 44 10.79 14.18 -3.21
N HIS A 45 11.72 13.39 -2.67
CA HIS A 45 12.53 13.80 -1.52
C HIS A 45 13.51 14.92 -1.88
N GLU A 46 14.17 14.82 -3.02
CA GLU A 46 15.15 15.80 -3.51
C GLU A 46 14.51 17.11 -4.00
N ALA A 47 13.21 17.10 -4.34
CA ALA A 47 12.49 18.30 -4.76
C ALA A 47 12.36 19.32 -3.61
N ASP A 48 12.39 20.60 -3.99
CA ASP A 48 12.12 21.71 -3.06
C ASP A 48 10.76 21.49 -2.38
N PRO A 49 10.62 21.72 -1.06
CA PRO A 49 9.39 21.42 -0.33
C PRO A 49 8.11 22.04 -0.94
N ASP A 50 8.23 23.23 -1.54
CA ASP A 50 7.12 23.93 -2.19
C ASP A 50 6.76 23.35 -3.58
N GLU A 51 7.62 22.52 -4.16
CA GLU A 51 7.44 21.86 -5.47
C GLU A 51 7.05 20.38 -5.35
N ARG A 52 7.04 19.83 -4.13
CA ARG A 52 6.69 18.43 -3.90
C ARG A 52 5.23 18.15 -4.29
N GLN A 53 5.05 17.14 -5.14
CA GLN A 53 3.73 16.68 -5.57
C GLN A 53 2.88 16.08 -4.44
N TYR A 54 3.51 15.54 -3.40
CA TYR A 54 2.87 14.96 -2.22
C TYR A 54 3.26 15.76 -0.98
N ALA A 55 2.27 16.14 -0.18
CA ALA A 55 2.48 16.72 1.13
C ALA A 55 3.02 15.68 2.12
N TYR A 56 2.61 14.41 1.94
CA TYR A 56 3.02 13.29 2.78
C TYR A 56 3.18 12.00 1.96
N VAL A 57 4.11 11.14 2.35
CA VAL A 57 4.25 9.79 1.83
C VAL A 57 4.22 8.81 3.00
N VAL A 58 3.30 7.85 2.94
CA VAL A 58 3.16 6.81 3.94
C VAL A 58 3.25 5.43 3.31
N ALA A 59 3.61 4.43 4.11
CA ALA A 59 3.63 3.04 3.67
C ALA A 59 2.77 2.16 4.58
N THR A 60 2.24 1.08 4.01
CA THR A 60 1.64 -0.01 4.78
C THR A 60 2.53 -1.25 4.68
N ARG A 61 2.42 -2.11 5.69
CA ARG A 61 3.04 -3.42 5.69
C ARG A 61 2.07 -4.45 6.22
N ASP A 62 1.97 -5.59 5.56
CA ASP A 62 1.55 -6.79 6.26
C ASP A 62 2.59 -7.16 7.31
N HIS A 63 2.12 -7.45 8.51
CA HIS A 63 2.97 -7.76 9.64
C HIS A 63 2.25 -8.79 10.50
N HIS A 64 2.55 -10.06 10.28
CA HIS A 64 1.84 -11.18 10.89
C HIS A 64 2.61 -11.75 12.09
N ILE A 65 1.99 -11.74 13.27
CA ILE A 65 2.52 -12.37 14.49
C ILE A 65 1.91 -13.78 14.62
N ASP A 66 0.57 -13.85 14.62
CA ASP A 66 -0.18 -15.10 14.64
C ASP A 66 -1.58 -14.89 14.02
N PRO A 67 -1.69 -14.92 12.67
CA PRO A 67 -2.93 -14.57 12.00
C PRO A 67 -3.93 -15.75 11.89
N GLY A 68 -3.68 -16.86 12.60
CA GLY A 68 -4.56 -18.03 12.63
C GLY A 68 -4.78 -18.66 11.24
N ASP A 69 -6.06 -18.86 10.89
CA ASP A 69 -6.48 -19.53 9.65
C ASP A 69 -6.09 -18.81 8.35
N HIS A 70 -5.55 -17.58 8.44
CA HIS A 70 -4.95 -16.88 7.31
C HIS A 70 -3.78 -17.67 6.72
N PHE A 71 -3.03 -18.41 7.54
CA PHE A 71 -1.92 -19.25 7.08
C PHE A 71 -2.32 -20.71 6.95
N SER A 72 -1.98 -21.29 5.80
CA SER A 72 -2.17 -22.71 5.49
C SER A 72 -0.95 -23.32 4.82
N LYS A 73 -0.71 -24.61 5.06
CA LYS A 73 0.27 -25.42 4.30
C LYS A 73 -0.28 -25.86 2.94
N GLU A 74 -1.60 -25.83 2.79
CA GLU A 74 -2.33 -26.11 1.55
C GLU A 74 -3.27 -24.92 1.29
N PRO A 75 -2.72 -23.76 0.90
CA PRO A 75 -3.50 -22.54 0.71
C PRO A 75 -4.43 -22.65 -0.50
N ASP A 76 -5.62 -22.07 -0.38
CA ASP A 76 -6.58 -21.92 -1.47
C ASP A 76 -6.34 -20.67 -2.32
N TYR A 77 -5.46 -19.77 -1.89
CA TYR A 77 -5.15 -18.49 -2.54
C TYR A 77 -6.36 -17.56 -2.70
N VAL A 78 -7.37 -17.76 -1.85
CA VAL A 78 -8.58 -16.94 -1.80
C VAL A 78 -8.81 -16.45 -0.37
N HIS A 79 -8.77 -17.36 0.60
CA HIS A 79 -8.99 -17.08 2.02
C HIS A 79 -7.79 -17.48 2.89
N SER A 80 -6.92 -18.33 2.37
CA SER A 80 -5.73 -18.84 3.06
C SER A 80 -4.50 -18.78 2.16
N TRP A 81 -3.35 -18.56 2.79
CA TRP A 81 -2.10 -18.22 2.13
C TRP A 81 -0.94 -19.01 2.72
N PRO A 82 0.17 -19.21 1.98
CA PRO A 82 1.39 -19.66 2.63
C PRO A 82 1.83 -18.62 3.70
N PRO A 83 2.57 -19.00 4.75
CA PRO A 83 3.15 -18.03 5.67
C PRO A 83 3.99 -16.99 4.93
N HIS A 84 3.69 -15.71 5.15
CA HIS A 84 4.33 -14.54 4.53
C HIS A 84 4.37 -13.39 5.53
N CYS A 85 5.24 -12.41 5.31
CA CYS A 85 5.35 -11.17 6.10
C CYS A 85 5.35 -11.41 7.62
N VAL A 86 5.99 -12.51 8.04
CA VAL A 86 6.02 -12.94 9.44
C VAL A 86 6.92 -12.00 10.22
N ALA A 87 6.43 -11.49 11.35
CA ALA A 87 7.16 -10.59 12.23
C ALA A 87 8.52 -11.18 12.62
N GLY A 88 9.58 -10.39 12.45
CA GLY A 88 10.96 -10.79 12.75
C GLY A 88 11.66 -11.62 11.68
N THR A 89 11.05 -11.83 10.50
CA THR A 89 11.70 -12.44 9.34
C THR A 89 12.14 -11.40 8.31
N ASP A 90 13.02 -11.78 7.38
CA ASP A 90 13.41 -10.87 6.29
C ASP A 90 12.23 -10.56 5.35
N GLY A 91 11.28 -11.50 5.22
CA GLY A 91 10.11 -11.39 4.34
C GLY A 91 9.20 -10.20 4.65
N VAL A 92 9.13 -9.77 5.90
CA VAL A 92 8.32 -8.62 6.36
C VAL A 92 8.97 -7.26 6.07
N SER A 93 10.26 -7.24 5.74
CA SER A 93 10.96 -5.99 5.43
C SER A 93 10.54 -5.45 4.07
N PHE A 94 10.65 -4.12 3.89
CA PHE A 94 10.49 -3.52 2.58
C PHE A 94 11.52 -4.09 1.58
N HIS A 95 11.12 -4.16 0.32
CA HIS A 95 12.01 -4.63 -0.72
C HIS A 95 13.22 -3.69 -0.89
N PRO A 96 14.45 -4.18 -1.10
CA PRO A 96 15.66 -3.35 -1.18
C PRO A 96 15.71 -2.39 -2.39
N ASN A 97 14.88 -2.62 -3.41
CA ASN A 97 14.72 -1.63 -4.50
C ASN A 97 13.89 -0.41 -4.07
N LEU A 98 13.10 -0.54 -3.00
CA LEU A 98 12.38 0.55 -2.39
C LEU A 98 13.24 1.16 -1.27
N ASP A 99 13.69 0.38 -0.29
CA ASP A 99 14.31 0.85 0.95
C ASP A 99 15.80 1.24 0.80
N PRO A 100 16.32 2.27 1.51
CA PRO A 100 15.66 3.14 2.50
C PRO A 100 14.80 4.25 1.90
N GLN A 101 13.62 4.51 2.49
CA GLN A 101 12.78 5.67 2.11
C GLN A 101 12.33 6.50 3.32
N PRO A 102 12.22 7.83 3.15
CA PRO A 102 11.83 8.75 4.22
C PRO A 102 10.30 8.81 4.36
N PHE A 103 9.66 7.67 4.62
CA PHE A 103 8.23 7.63 4.91
C PHE A 103 7.89 8.49 6.13
N ASP A 104 6.86 9.32 6.01
CA ASP A 104 6.35 10.13 7.13
C ASP A 104 5.69 9.27 8.21
N ALA A 105 5.16 8.10 7.82
CA ALA A 105 4.64 7.09 8.72
C ALA A 105 4.55 5.71 8.03
N ILE A 106 4.69 4.65 8.82
CA ILE A 106 4.51 3.26 8.41
C ILE A 106 3.38 2.64 9.25
N PHE A 107 2.44 1.98 8.58
CA PHE A 107 1.25 1.37 9.19
C PHE A 107 1.30 -0.15 9.04
N ASP A 108 1.43 -0.86 10.16
CA ASP A 108 1.40 -2.32 10.17
C ASP A 108 -0.04 -2.81 10.31
N LYS A 109 -0.41 -3.81 9.50
CA LYS A 109 -1.71 -4.48 9.53
C LYS A 109 -1.53 -6.00 9.64
N GLY A 110 -2.57 -6.68 10.12
CA GLY A 110 -2.63 -8.14 10.09
C GLY A 110 -1.96 -8.90 11.23
N GLU A 111 -1.58 -8.25 12.34
CA GLU A 111 -0.83 -8.92 13.43
C GLU A 111 -1.45 -10.22 13.93
N TYR A 112 -2.77 -10.26 14.08
CA TYR A 112 -3.51 -11.38 14.69
C TYR A 112 -4.73 -11.82 13.88
N ALA A 113 -4.84 -11.38 12.62
CA ALA A 113 -5.93 -11.73 11.70
C ALA A 113 -5.52 -11.40 10.25
N ALA A 114 -6.26 -11.89 9.27
CA ALA A 114 -6.16 -11.40 7.90
C ALA A 114 -6.49 -9.90 7.85
N ALA A 115 -5.68 -9.13 7.11
CA ALA A 115 -5.93 -7.71 6.85
C ALA A 115 -5.50 -7.39 5.42
N TYR A 116 -6.37 -6.70 4.68
CA TYR A 116 -6.11 -6.38 3.28
C TYR A 116 -5.96 -4.88 3.07
N SER A 117 -6.77 -4.08 3.73
CA SER A 117 -6.76 -2.64 3.57
C SER A 117 -5.71 -1.99 4.47
N GLY A 118 -4.94 -1.05 3.91
CA GLY A 118 -4.06 -0.18 4.68
C GLY A 118 -4.79 0.61 5.79
N PHE A 119 -6.10 0.80 5.65
CA PHE A 119 -6.94 1.47 6.65
C PHE A 119 -7.19 0.63 7.91
N GLU A 120 -6.87 -0.67 7.89
CA GLU A 120 -6.83 -1.54 9.06
C GLU A 120 -5.52 -1.38 9.85
N GLY A 121 -4.51 -0.76 9.25
CA GLY A 121 -3.18 -0.62 9.81
C GLY A 121 -3.07 0.45 10.90
N LYS A 122 -2.07 0.29 11.75
CA LYS A 122 -1.73 1.22 12.83
C LYS A 122 -0.29 1.70 12.69
N SER A 123 -0.08 3.00 12.89
CA SER A 123 1.26 3.57 12.84
C SER A 123 2.16 3.03 13.95
N HIS A 124 3.44 2.78 13.65
CA HIS A 124 4.43 2.44 14.67
C HIS A 124 4.50 3.49 15.78
N GLU A 125 4.48 4.76 15.37
CA GLU A 125 4.45 5.90 16.27
C GLU A 125 3.00 6.22 16.65
N GLY A 126 2.65 5.99 17.92
CA GLY A 126 1.36 6.41 18.48
C GLY A 126 0.17 5.50 18.19
N GLY A 127 0.29 4.47 17.34
CA GLY A 127 -0.77 3.49 17.09
C GLY A 127 -2.01 4.09 16.41
N HIS A 128 -1.83 5.14 15.62
CA HIS A 128 -2.92 5.84 14.94
C HIS A 128 -3.41 5.01 13.74
N ALA A 129 -4.73 4.97 13.54
CA ALA A 129 -5.30 4.47 12.31
C ALA A 129 -4.92 5.39 11.13
N LEU A 130 -4.71 4.81 9.95
CA LEU A 130 -4.31 5.56 8.75
C LEU A 130 -5.26 6.71 8.42
N ALA A 131 -6.58 6.47 8.46
CA ALA A 131 -7.58 7.52 8.22
C ALA A 131 -7.44 8.72 9.17
N ASP A 132 -7.22 8.45 10.46
CA ASP A 132 -7.13 9.51 11.47
C ASP A 132 -5.82 10.28 11.32
N TRP A 133 -4.73 9.58 10.99
CA TRP A 133 -3.45 10.21 10.69
C TRP A 133 -3.56 11.16 9.49
N LEU A 134 -4.13 10.68 8.37
CA LEU A 134 -4.32 11.49 7.15
C LEU A 134 -5.19 12.72 7.41
N ARG A 135 -6.33 12.55 8.10
CA ARG A 135 -7.22 13.69 8.46
C ARG A 135 -6.55 14.66 9.41
N GLY A 136 -5.80 14.17 10.40
CA GLY A 136 -5.03 14.99 11.32
C GLY A 136 -3.97 15.85 10.63
N LYS A 137 -3.49 15.39 9.46
CA LYS A 137 -2.56 16.12 8.59
C LYS A 137 -3.25 17.01 7.54
N GLY A 138 -4.59 17.04 7.53
CA GLY A 138 -5.36 17.83 6.57
C GLY A 138 -5.35 17.29 5.15
N VAL A 139 -4.99 16.00 4.96
CA VAL A 139 -5.02 15.34 3.66
C VAL A 139 -6.45 15.22 3.16
N THR A 140 -6.67 15.57 1.89
CA THR A 140 -7.98 15.49 1.22
C THR A 140 -7.98 14.47 0.08
N ASP A 141 -6.80 14.19 -0.48
CA ASP A 141 -6.63 13.35 -1.66
C ASP A 141 -5.49 12.35 -1.41
N VAL A 142 -5.65 11.12 -1.91
CA VAL A 142 -4.64 10.07 -1.83
C VAL A 142 -4.41 9.43 -3.18
N ASP A 143 -3.14 9.23 -3.51
CA ASP A 143 -2.72 8.37 -4.61
C ASP A 143 -2.21 7.05 -4.00
N VAL A 144 -2.65 5.91 -4.55
CA VAL A 144 -2.37 4.56 -4.05
C VAL A 144 -1.54 3.80 -5.07
N CYS A 145 -0.45 3.18 -4.62
CA CYS A 145 0.42 2.31 -5.42
C CYS A 145 0.88 1.10 -4.60
N GLY A 146 1.64 0.19 -5.21
CA GLY A 146 2.21 -0.97 -4.51
C GLY A 146 1.57 -2.30 -4.90
N ILE A 147 1.50 -3.24 -3.96
CA ILE A 147 1.25 -4.66 -4.21
C ILE A 147 0.18 -5.20 -3.25
N ALA A 148 -0.73 -6.10 -3.63
CA ALA A 148 -1.09 -6.46 -4.99
C ALA A 148 -2.28 -5.63 -5.50
N THR A 149 -2.32 -5.33 -6.80
CA THR A 149 -3.38 -4.54 -7.45
C THR A 149 -4.77 -5.05 -7.08
N ASP A 150 -4.97 -6.36 -7.15
CA ASP A 150 -6.22 -7.10 -6.97
C ASP A 150 -6.57 -7.48 -5.53
N TYR A 151 -5.70 -7.15 -4.57
CA TYR A 151 -5.91 -7.40 -3.14
C TYR A 151 -5.72 -6.12 -2.31
N CYS A 152 -4.54 -5.92 -1.72
CA CYS A 152 -4.32 -4.84 -0.75
C CYS A 152 -4.47 -3.45 -1.38
N VAL A 153 -4.00 -3.25 -2.61
CA VAL A 153 -4.19 -1.97 -3.33
C VAL A 153 -5.67 -1.71 -3.57
N ARG A 154 -6.41 -2.73 -4.03
CA ARG A 154 -7.86 -2.67 -4.24
C ARG A 154 -8.57 -2.28 -2.95
N ALA A 155 -8.36 -3.02 -1.86
CA ALA A 155 -9.02 -2.80 -0.58
C ALA A 155 -8.71 -1.40 -0.03
N THR A 156 -7.44 -0.99 -0.07
CA THR A 156 -6.99 0.33 0.38
C THR A 156 -7.63 1.46 -0.42
N ALA A 157 -7.71 1.34 -1.75
CA ALA A 157 -8.34 2.35 -2.59
C ALA A 157 -9.86 2.46 -2.34
N PHE A 158 -10.54 1.32 -2.16
CA PHE A 158 -11.97 1.33 -1.81
C PHE A 158 -12.22 1.97 -0.45
N ASP A 159 -11.40 1.69 0.55
CA ASP A 159 -11.57 2.25 1.89
C ASP A 159 -11.19 3.74 1.93
N ALA A 160 -10.16 4.16 1.19
CA ALA A 160 -9.86 5.58 1.01
C ALA A 160 -11.05 6.33 0.43
N HIS A 161 -11.65 5.79 -0.64
CA HIS A 161 -12.80 6.38 -1.28
C HIS A 161 -14.01 6.43 -0.34
N GLN A 162 -14.32 5.34 0.36
CA GLN A 162 -15.41 5.28 1.33
C GLN A 162 -15.19 6.22 2.53
N ALA A 163 -13.92 6.41 2.94
CA ALA A 163 -13.53 7.35 3.98
C ALA A 163 -13.60 8.83 3.52
N GLY A 164 -13.93 9.09 2.26
CA GLY A 164 -14.18 10.42 1.71
C GLY A 164 -12.95 11.12 1.12
N PHE A 165 -11.84 10.41 0.91
CA PHE A 165 -10.66 10.97 0.23
C PHE A 165 -10.85 10.94 -1.28
N GLY A 166 -10.43 12.01 -1.97
CA GLY A 166 -10.22 11.94 -3.42
C GLY A 166 -9.18 10.85 -3.70
N THR A 167 -9.55 9.80 -4.43
CA THR A 167 -8.71 8.59 -4.52
C THR A 167 -8.30 8.32 -5.96
N THR A 168 -7.00 8.15 -6.16
CA THR A 168 -6.39 7.71 -7.42
C THR A 168 -5.59 6.43 -7.20
N VAL A 169 -5.64 5.48 -8.12
CA VAL A 169 -4.68 4.36 -8.19
C VAL A 169 -3.71 4.62 -9.33
N LEU A 170 -2.41 4.63 -9.01
CA LEU A 170 -1.33 4.76 -9.98
C LEU A 170 -1.03 3.38 -10.59
N THR A 171 -1.82 2.99 -11.57
CA THR A 171 -1.83 1.63 -12.15
C THR A 171 -0.47 1.19 -12.67
N HIS A 172 0.32 2.12 -13.22
CA HIS A 172 1.69 1.87 -13.68
C HIS A 172 2.67 1.60 -12.53
N LEU A 173 2.32 1.88 -11.28
CA LEU A 173 3.08 1.60 -10.06
C LEU A 173 2.41 0.52 -9.20
N THR A 174 1.71 -0.42 -9.85
CA THR A 174 1.12 -1.58 -9.15
C THR A 174 1.48 -2.89 -9.85
N ALA A 175 1.51 -3.97 -9.09
CA ALA A 175 1.64 -5.34 -9.61
C ALA A 175 0.47 -6.18 -9.11
N GLY A 176 -0.21 -6.90 -10.00
CA GLY A 176 -1.35 -7.74 -9.66
C GLY A 176 -0.99 -9.23 -9.67
N VAL A 177 -1.69 -10.03 -8.87
CA VAL A 177 -1.41 -11.47 -8.71
C VAL A 177 -1.71 -12.23 -10.01
N ALA A 178 -2.88 -11.98 -10.60
CA ALA A 178 -3.26 -12.62 -11.86
C ALA A 178 -3.89 -11.61 -12.84
N PRO A 179 -3.69 -11.77 -14.16
CA PRO A 179 -4.21 -10.84 -15.15
C PRO A 179 -5.74 -10.64 -15.08
N ALA A 180 -6.50 -11.73 -14.88
CA ALA A 180 -7.96 -11.68 -14.85
C ALA A 180 -8.52 -10.93 -13.63
N SER A 181 -8.00 -11.21 -12.43
CA SER A 181 -8.39 -10.51 -11.20
C SER A 181 -7.92 -9.06 -11.19
N THR A 182 -6.76 -8.78 -11.80
CA THR A 182 -6.26 -7.41 -12.01
C THR A 182 -7.19 -6.62 -12.93
N GLU A 183 -7.55 -7.17 -14.09
CA GLU A 183 -8.46 -6.52 -15.04
C GLU A 183 -9.83 -6.24 -14.39
N GLN A 184 -10.39 -7.22 -13.70
CA GLN A 184 -11.66 -7.06 -12.98
C GLN A 184 -11.55 -5.96 -11.90
N THR A 185 -10.44 -5.93 -11.16
CA THR A 185 -10.21 -4.89 -10.14
C THR A 185 -10.17 -3.50 -10.74
N LEU A 186 -9.50 -3.30 -11.87
CA LEU A 186 -9.47 -2.00 -12.54
C LEU A 186 -10.86 -1.56 -13.02
N VAL A 187 -11.68 -2.50 -13.48
CA VAL A 187 -13.09 -2.23 -13.83
C VAL A 187 -13.89 -1.82 -12.58
N ASP A 188 -13.76 -2.56 -11.48
CA ASP A 188 -14.47 -2.28 -10.23
C ASP A 188 -14.12 -0.90 -9.67
N LEU A 189 -12.82 -0.57 -9.61
CA LEU A 189 -12.34 0.74 -9.13
C LEU A 189 -12.92 1.88 -9.97
N ARG A 190 -12.88 1.75 -11.30
CA ARG A 190 -13.45 2.76 -12.21
C ARG A 190 -14.95 2.92 -12.02
N ASN A 191 -15.69 1.81 -11.86
CA ASN A 191 -17.13 1.84 -11.65
C ASN A 191 -17.52 2.50 -10.32
N ALA A 192 -16.65 2.40 -9.32
CA ALA A 192 -16.82 3.08 -8.04
C ALA A 192 -16.47 4.58 -8.08
N GLY A 193 -15.97 5.10 -9.20
CA GLY A 193 -15.55 6.49 -9.34
C GLY A 193 -14.15 6.78 -8.81
N ILE A 194 -13.33 5.75 -8.56
CA ILE A 194 -11.91 5.89 -8.22
C ILE A 194 -11.13 6.17 -9.52
N MET A 195 -10.26 7.17 -9.49
CA MET A 195 -9.45 7.55 -10.64
C MET A 195 -8.32 6.53 -10.87
N LEU A 196 -8.01 6.24 -12.13
CA LEU A 196 -6.92 5.34 -12.52
C LEU A 196 -5.95 6.11 -13.42
N LEU A 197 -4.67 6.14 -13.07
CA LEU A 197 -3.59 6.81 -13.82
C LEU A 197 -2.43 5.87 -14.18
#